data_AF-A0A1W2A257-F1
#
_entry.id   AF-A0A1W2A257-F1
#
_cell.length_a   1.000
_cell.length_b   1.000
_cell.length_c   1.000
_cell.angle_alpha   90.00
_cell.angle_beta   90.00
_cell.angle_gamma   90.00
#
_symmetry.space_group_name_H-M   'P 1'
#
loop_
_entity.id
_entity.type
_entity.pdbx_description
1 polymer ?
#
loop_
_entity_poly.entity_id
_entity_poly.type
_entity_poly.pdbx_seq_one_letter_code
_entity_poly.pdbx_strand_id
1 'polypeptide(L)'
;MKNCAEDLGILHRKRAAQAAITSKSQECGPFYIMQRSKPLLARLLIQGFWTRLDLAAPILMESKARMLTTPPFKRPLATVAAACAAFLSTTSVFAQDTVAAGGAGVEAAAETAISTVNKGDVAWMMTATILVLFMTMPGLALFYGGLVRAKNMLSVLMQCTVICGLMIVVWTLYGYSFAFGGGTSPFWGGFGKLFLAGVTTDTLSATFTDGVEIPEYLFIAFQMTFAVITPALIVGAFAERIKFSAVVLFTLIWATFSYFPVAHMVWDAAGLIFNGTLAGGVAAIDFAGGTVVHINAGIAALVGCIMVGKRTGFGRDMMAPHSMTLTMVGASMLWVGWFGFNAGSNLESTAAAVLAMINTFTATAGALLAWCAIEAVMRGKASMLGGASGIVAGLVAVTPACGTIGPVGAIVLGVIASACCYFFVSVVKNALRYDDSLDVFGVHGIGGIIGAILTGVFTSTSLGGIGYAEGVTMASQVWAQVTAVLITIVWSGVVSIIAFKIVDLIVGLRPSVEAEREGLDLSYHGEVAYHS
;
A
#
# COMPACT_ATOMS: atom_id res chain seq x y z
N MET A 1 19.94 -50.04 52.41
CA MET A 1 19.35 -49.15 53.42
C MET A 1 18.70 -47.98 52.69
N LYS A 2 17.50 -47.63 53.13
CA LYS A 2 16.39 -47.00 52.40
C LYS A 2 16.76 -45.62 51.82
N ASN A 3 16.59 -45.49 50.49
CA ASN A 3 16.38 -44.25 49.69
C ASN A 3 16.85 -44.37 48.21
N CYS A 4 17.10 -45.57 47.68
CA CYS A 4 17.40 -45.78 46.24
C CYS A 4 16.33 -46.63 45.51
N ALA A 5 15.17 -46.85 46.14
CA ALA A 5 14.13 -47.75 45.62
C ALA A 5 12.87 -47.03 45.11
N GLU A 6 12.71 -45.72 45.35
CA GLU A 6 11.53 -44.96 44.88
C GLU A 6 11.73 -44.31 43.51
N ASP A 7 12.97 -43.99 43.12
CA ASP A 7 13.24 -43.33 41.82
C ASP A 7 13.23 -44.29 40.61
N LEU A 8 13.42 -45.60 40.83
CA LEU A 8 13.33 -46.61 39.76
C LEU A 8 11.87 -46.93 39.36
N GLY A 9 10.90 -46.66 40.24
CA GLY A 9 9.47 -46.90 40.00
C GLY A 9 8.78 -45.82 39.15
N ILE A 10 9.41 -44.64 38.99
CA ILE A 10 8.87 -43.52 38.20
C ILE A 10 9.40 -43.57 36.75
N LEU A 11 10.63 -44.06 36.55
CA LEU A 11 11.21 -44.21 35.20
C LEU A 11 10.54 -45.32 34.37
N HIS A 12 10.07 -46.40 35.00
CA HIS A 12 9.39 -47.50 34.31
C HIS A 12 7.95 -47.14 33.87
N ARG A 13 7.27 -46.24 34.58
CA ARG A 13 5.92 -45.79 34.21
C ARG A 13 5.91 -44.78 33.05
N LYS A 14 6.96 -43.99 32.85
CA LYS A 14 7.08 -43.08 31.70
C LYS A 14 7.44 -43.82 30.39
N ARG A 15 8.20 -44.92 30.44
CA ARG A 15 8.50 -45.74 29.25
C ARG A 15 7.30 -46.59 28.78
N ALA A 16 6.43 -47.03 29.69
CA ALA A 16 5.21 -47.76 29.33
C ALA A 16 4.14 -46.86 28.63
N ALA A 17 4.06 -45.57 29.00
CA ALA A 17 3.14 -44.62 28.35
C ALA A 17 3.60 -44.21 26.94
N GLN A 18 4.90 -44.25 26.66
CA GLN A 18 5.47 -43.89 25.35
C GLN A 18 5.49 -45.05 24.35
N ALA A 19 5.35 -46.30 24.83
CA ALA A 19 5.19 -47.50 24.00
C ALA A 19 3.73 -47.80 23.60
N ALA A 20 2.74 -47.14 24.22
CA ALA A 20 1.32 -47.31 23.90
C ALA A 20 0.78 -46.35 22.82
N ILE A 21 1.60 -45.39 22.36
CA ILE A 21 1.22 -44.40 21.32
C ILE A 21 1.82 -44.79 19.95
N THR A 22 2.74 -45.75 19.88
CA THR A 22 3.43 -46.18 18.66
C THR A 22 2.92 -47.48 18.05
N SER A 23 1.80 -48.04 18.51
CA SER A 23 1.23 -49.30 17.96
C SER A 23 -0.14 -49.17 17.27
N LYS A 24 -0.55 -47.96 16.86
CA LYS A 24 -1.83 -47.73 16.15
C LYS A 24 -1.71 -47.13 14.73
N SER A 25 -0.56 -47.27 14.07
CA SER A 25 -0.36 -46.75 12.70
C SER A 25 0.26 -47.74 11.71
N GLN A 26 0.02 -49.04 11.89
CA GLN A 26 0.39 -50.06 10.90
C GLN A 26 -0.77 -51.04 10.74
N GLU A 27 -1.69 -50.70 9.83
CA GLU A 27 -2.43 -51.64 8.97
C GLU A 27 -3.42 -50.84 8.10
N CYS A 28 -3.00 -50.52 6.87
CA CYS A 28 -3.81 -50.61 5.65
C CYS A 28 -2.96 -50.18 4.45
N GLY A 29 -2.66 -51.15 3.58
CA GLY A 29 -2.04 -50.96 2.27
C GLY A 29 -2.99 -50.34 1.23
N PRO A 30 -2.62 -50.39 -0.06
CA PRO A 30 -2.69 -49.26 -0.97
C PRO A 30 -4.06 -49.10 -1.65
N PHE A 31 -4.55 -47.86 -1.79
CA PHE A 31 -5.63 -47.53 -2.72
C PHE A 31 -5.24 -46.37 -3.64
N TYR A 32 -4.94 -46.75 -4.87
CA TYR A 32 -4.95 -45.92 -6.06
C TYR A 32 -6.41 -45.66 -6.47
N ILE A 33 -6.66 -44.52 -7.14
CA ILE A 33 -7.90 -44.13 -7.85
C ILE A 33 -9.04 -43.57 -6.98
N MET A 34 -9.17 -42.24 -6.93
CA MET A 34 -10.47 -41.62 -7.23
C MET A 34 -10.31 -40.23 -7.87
N GLN A 35 -10.72 -40.18 -9.13
CA GLN A 35 -10.85 -39.00 -9.98
C GLN A 35 -11.94 -38.05 -9.48
N ARG A 36 -11.66 -36.75 -9.66
CA ARG A 36 -12.56 -35.68 -10.13
C ARG A 36 -13.97 -35.55 -9.50
N SER A 37 -14.14 -34.45 -8.77
CA SER A 37 -15.31 -33.59 -8.93
C SER A 37 -14.86 -32.13 -8.89
N LYS A 38 -14.78 -31.49 -10.07
CA LYS A 38 -14.54 -30.04 -10.20
C LYS A 38 -15.88 -29.31 -10.03
N PRO A 39 -15.97 -28.16 -9.33
CA PRO A 39 -17.18 -27.36 -9.37
C PRO A 39 -17.32 -26.70 -10.76
N LEU A 40 -18.35 -27.12 -11.50
CA LEU A 40 -18.67 -26.68 -12.85
C LEU A 40 -18.91 -25.15 -12.95
N LEU A 41 -19.27 -24.52 -11.84
CA LEU A 41 -19.55 -23.08 -11.74
C LEU A 41 -18.32 -22.19 -12.01
N ALA A 42 -17.12 -22.63 -11.60
CA ALA A 42 -15.89 -21.87 -11.81
C ALA A 42 -15.46 -21.85 -13.28
N ARG A 43 -15.85 -22.83 -14.10
CA ARG A 43 -15.52 -22.88 -15.53
C ARG A 43 -16.43 -21.98 -16.38
N LEU A 44 -17.68 -21.81 -15.98
CA LEU A 44 -18.65 -20.98 -16.71
C LEU A 44 -18.35 -19.47 -16.55
N LEU A 45 -17.88 -19.04 -15.37
CA LEU A 45 -17.44 -17.65 -15.16
C LEU A 45 -16.10 -17.33 -15.83
N ILE A 46 -15.21 -18.33 -15.98
CA ILE A 46 -13.92 -18.16 -16.65
C ILE A 46 -14.09 -18.06 -18.17
N GLN A 47 -14.94 -18.87 -18.81
CA GLN A 47 -15.04 -18.88 -20.28
C GLN A 47 -15.63 -17.60 -20.89
N GLY A 48 -16.47 -16.84 -20.17
CA GLY A 48 -17.06 -15.60 -20.68
C GLY A 48 -16.07 -14.44 -20.82
N PHE A 49 -14.94 -14.47 -20.10
CA PHE A 49 -13.95 -13.38 -20.09
C PHE A 49 -12.82 -13.57 -21.11
N TRP A 50 -12.55 -14.80 -21.55
CA TRP A 50 -11.41 -15.12 -22.43
C TRP A 50 -11.70 -15.01 -23.93
N THR A 51 -12.96 -15.05 -24.38
CA THR A 51 -13.29 -14.96 -25.81
C THR A 51 -13.10 -13.56 -26.44
N ARG A 52 -12.55 -12.58 -25.71
CA ARG A 52 -12.32 -11.22 -26.22
C ARG A 52 -10.87 -10.71 -26.12
N LEU A 53 -9.90 -11.56 -25.76
CA LEU A 53 -8.49 -11.16 -25.63
C LEU A 53 -7.51 -11.88 -26.58
N ASP A 54 -8.00 -12.75 -27.47
CA ASP A 54 -7.19 -13.51 -28.44
C ASP A 54 -6.88 -12.77 -29.76
N LEU A 55 -6.93 -11.44 -29.79
CA LEU A 55 -6.64 -10.63 -30.99
C LEU A 55 -5.35 -9.80 -30.92
N ALA A 56 -4.49 -10.00 -29.92
CA ALA A 56 -3.24 -9.23 -29.76
C ALA A 56 -1.97 -10.08 -29.60
N ALA A 57 -1.91 -11.27 -30.22
CA ALA A 57 -0.86 -12.27 -29.95
C ALA A 57 0.13 -12.65 -31.07
N PRO A 58 0.40 -11.84 -32.12
CA PRO A 58 1.61 -12.08 -32.91
C PRO A 58 2.39 -10.80 -33.25
N ILE A 59 3.02 -10.15 -32.27
CA ILE A 59 4.11 -9.17 -32.52
C ILE A 59 5.32 -9.38 -31.56
N LEU A 60 5.18 -10.14 -30.48
CA LEU A 60 6.23 -10.28 -29.45
C LEU A 60 7.20 -11.46 -29.59
N MET A 61 7.06 -12.31 -30.61
CA MET A 61 7.89 -13.52 -30.77
C MET A 61 9.14 -13.32 -31.65
N GLU A 62 9.25 -12.25 -32.44
CA GLU A 62 10.33 -12.08 -33.40
C GLU A 62 11.58 -11.34 -32.86
N SER A 63 11.49 -10.70 -31.69
CA SER A 63 12.59 -9.91 -31.11
C SER A 63 13.62 -10.74 -30.32
N LYS A 64 13.31 -11.99 -29.94
CA LYS A 64 14.18 -12.80 -29.05
C LYS A 64 15.36 -13.49 -29.73
N ALA A 65 15.40 -13.55 -31.06
CA ALA A 65 16.41 -14.34 -31.77
C ALA A 65 17.67 -13.55 -32.22
N ARG A 66 17.74 -12.22 -32.00
CA ARG A 66 18.81 -11.37 -32.58
C ARG A 66 19.65 -10.59 -31.56
N MET A 67 19.74 -11.05 -30.32
CA MET A 67 20.45 -10.34 -29.25
C MET A 67 21.34 -11.26 -28.40
N LEU A 68 22.13 -12.10 -29.07
CA LEU A 68 23.10 -13.02 -28.44
C LEU A 68 24.49 -12.87 -29.06
N THR A 69 25.00 -11.64 -29.27
CA THR A 69 26.44 -11.41 -29.52
C THR A 69 26.86 -9.96 -29.22
N THR A 70 27.12 -9.60 -27.97
CA THR A 70 27.98 -8.44 -27.63
C THR A 70 28.65 -8.63 -26.27
N PRO A 71 29.98 -8.37 -26.11
CA PRO A 71 30.72 -8.59 -24.88
C PRO A 71 30.51 -7.46 -23.84
N PRO A 72 30.89 -7.66 -22.55
CA PRO A 72 30.46 -6.79 -21.46
C PRO A 72 31.31 -5.52 -21.36
N PHE A 73 30.66 -4.36 -21.36
CA PHE A 73 31.29 -3.08 -21.02
C PHE A 73 31.33 -2.93 -19.50
N LYS A 74 32.53 -2.97 -18.91
CA LYS A 74 32.78 -2.53 -17.53
C LYS A 74 32.83 -1.01 -17.50
N ARG A 75 31.97 -0.33 -16.74
CA ARG A 75 32.19 1.05 -16.29
C ARG A 75 31.70 1.29 -14.85
N PRO A 76 32.37 2.19 -14.10
CA PRO A 76 32.32 2.24 -12.65
C PRO A 76 31.24 3.19 -12.11
N LEU A 77 30.91 3.00 -10.84
CA LEU A 77 29.91 3.66 -9.99
C LEU A 77 29.92 5.21 -9.96
N ALA A 78 30.87 5.87 -10.62
CA ALA A 78 31.05 7.33 -10.62
C ALA A 78 30.01 8.09 -11.47
N THR A 79 29.33 7.43 -12.41
CA THR A 79 28.39 8.10 -13.33
C THR A 79 27.02 8.39 -12.72
N VAL A 80 26.63 7.70 -11.65
CA VAL A 80 25.35 7.95 -10.94
C VAL A 80 25.47 9.11 -9.96
N ALA A 81 26.64 9.28 -9.32
CA ALA A 81 26.89 10.43 -8.44
C ALA A 81 27.02 11.76 -9.22
N ALA A 82 27.55 11.72 -10.46
CA ALA A 82 27.66 12.90 -11.31
C ALA A 82 26.30 13.41 -11.83
N ALA A 83 25.32 12.52 -12.03
CA ALA A 83 23.97 12.91 -12.44
C ALA A 83 23.19 13.62 -11.32
N CYS A 84 23.40 13.23 -10.05
CA CYS A 84 22.82 13.93 -8.90
C CYS A 84 23.48 15.30 -8.64
N ALA A 85 24.79 15.43 -8.87
CA ALA A 85 25.50 16.70 -8.68
C ALA A 85 25.22 17.74 -9.78
N ALA A 86 24.95 17.31 -11.02
CA ALA A 86 24.61 18.21 -12.12
C ALA A 86 23.20 18.82 -12.03
N PHE A 87 22.28 18.18 -11.29
CA PHE A 87 20.95 18.72 -11.02
C PHE A 87 20.93 19.77 -9.90
N LEU A 88 21.94 19.77 -9.03
CA LEU A 88 22.07 20.69 -7.90
C LEU A 88 22.83 21.99 -8.23
N SER A 89 23.47 22.07 -9.41
CA SER A 89 24.31 23.22 -9.79
C SER A 89 23.72 24.11 -10.91
N THR A 90 22.48 23.86 -11.36
CA THR A 90 21.84 24.63 -12.45
C THR A 90 20.55 25.37 -12.08
N THR A 91 20.14 25.42 -10.81
CA THR A 91 18.88 26.09 -10.41
C THR A 91 19.02 27.44 -9.70
N SER A 92 20.21 28.07 -9.69
CA SER A 92 20.40 29.40 -9.08
C SER A 92 20.14 30.60 -10.01
N VAL A 93 19.43 30.45 -11.14
CA VAL A 93 19.24 31.56 -12.12
C VAL A 93 17.78 31.78 -12.58
N PHE A 94 16.76 31.27 -11.88
CA PHE A 94 15.36 31.64 -12.17
C PHE A 94 14.57 32.09 -10.93
N ALA A 95 15.15 33.03 -10.19
CA ALA A 95 14.43 33.77 -9.17
C ALA A 95 14.78 35.26 -9.29
N GLN A 96 14.21 35.95 -10.29
CA GLN A 96 13.99 37.40 -10.23
C GLN A 96 13.01 37.89 -11.30
N ASP A 97 12.25 38.90 -10.87
CA ASP A 97 11.41 39.83 -11.63
C ASP A 97 9.93 39.48 -11.87
N THR A 98 9.10 39.82 -10.89
CA THR A 98 7.81 40.47 -11.15
C THR A 98 7.69 41.72 -10.28
N VAL A 99 8.01 42.87 -10.89
CA VAL A 99 7.84 44.20 -10.33
C VAL A 99 6.34 44.55 -10.34
N ALA A 100 5.84 44.97 -9.18
CA ALA A 100 4.51 45.52 -9.01
C ALA A 100 4.33 46.83 -9.78
N ALA A 101 3.20 46.96 -10.49
CA ALA A 101 2.67 48.24 -10.95
C ALA A 101 1.24 48.39 -10.41
N GLY A 102 1.06 49.35 -9.52
CA GLY A 102 -0.21 49.63 -8.86
C GLY A 102 -1.24 50.27 -9.79
N GLY A 103 -2.49 49.84 -9.63
CA GLY A 103 -3.68 50.57 -10.05
C GLY A 103 -4.59 50.72 -8.83
N ALA A 104 -4.77 51.95 -8.37
CA ALA A 104 -5.69 52.29 -7.30
C ALA A 104 -7.13 52.11 -7.78
N GLY A 105 -7.80 51.07 -7.28
CA GLY A 105 -9.25 50.87 -7.36
C GLY A 105 -9.78 50.63 -5.96
N VAL A 106 -10.81 51.39 -5.58
CA VAL A 106 -11.45 51.33 -4.26
C VAL A 106 -12.16 49.97 -4.12
N GLU A 107 -11.54 49.02 -3.42
CA GLU A 107 -12.20 47.80 -2.97
C GLU A 107 -13.04 48.11 -1.73
N ALA A 108 -14.33 47.80 -1.81
CA ALA A 108 -15.17 47.65 -0.64
C ALA A 108 -14.52 46.62 0.28
N ALA A 109 -14.29 47.00 1.53
CA ALA A 109 -13.74 46.12 2.56
C ALA A 109 -14.66 44.91 2.72
N ALA A 110 -14.32 43.80 2.05
CA ALA A 110 -14.75 42.49 2.47
C ALA A 110 -14.19 42.28 3.87
N GLU A 111 -15.09 42.01 4.82
CA GLU A 111 -14.73 41.64 6.18
C GLU A 111 -13.78 40.43 6.10
N THR A 112 -12.49 40.67 6.34
CA THR A 112 -11.47 39.63 6.34
C THR A 112 -11.80 38.69 7.50
N ALA A 113 -12.49 37.59 7.19
CA ALA A 113 -12.71 36.51 8.13
C ALA A 113 -11.33 36.09 8.66
N ILE A 114 -11.08 36.35 9.94
CA ILE A 114 -9.83 35.97 10.59
C ILE A 114 -9.84 34.46 10.67
N SER A 115 -8.89 33.79 10.00
CA SER A 115 -8.81 32.34 10.09
C SER A 115 -8.45 31.91 11.50
N THR A 116 -9.14 30.88 11.98
CA THR A 116 -9.00 30.38 13.34
C THR A 116 -8.14 29.14 13.33
N VAL A 117 -6.99 29.21 14.01
CA VAL A 117 -6.12 28.05 14.25
C VAL A 117 -6.38 27.50 15.65
N ASN A 118 -6.98 26.31 15.72
CA ASN A 118 -7.29 25.65 16.98
C ASN A 118 -6.10 24.82 17.47
N LYS A 119 -5.66 25.05 18.72
CA LYS A 119 -4.54 24.29 19.32
C LYS A 119 -4.84 22.79 19.46
N GLY A 120 -6.09 22.41 19.67
CA GLY A 120 -6.54 21.01 19.73
C GLY A 120 -6.35 20.31 18.40
N ASP A 121 -6.73 20.96 17.29
CA ASP A 121 -6.55 20.42 15.94
C ASP A 121 -5.07 20.29 15.58
N VAL A 122 -4.26 21.30 15.93
CA VAL A 122 -2.81 21.23 15.76
C VAL A 122 -2.22 20.06 16.57
N ALA A 123 -2.60 19.89 17.84
CA ALA A 123 -2.10 18.80 18.68
C ALA A 123 -2.53 17.42 18.16
N TRP A 124 -3.77 17.29 17.70
CA TRP A 124 -4.27 16.06 17.08
C TRP A 124 -3.50 15.76 15.79
N MET A 125 -3.33 16.73 14.91
CA MET A 125 -2.66 16.54 13.64
C MET A 125 -1.16 16.24 13.77
N MET A 126 -0.47 16.82 14.75
CA MET A 126 0.91 16.44 15.08
C MET A 126 0.99 14.99 15.54
N THR A 127 0.05 14.57 16.40
CA THR A 127 -0.05 13.18 16.89
C THR A 127 -0.36 12.22 15.75
N ALA A 128 -1.36 12.54 14.92
CA ALA A 128 -1.77 11.75 13.76
C ALA A 128 -0.60 11.56 12.78
N THR A 129 0.16 12.62 12.50
CA THR A 129 1.37 12.57 11.65
C THR A 129 2.39 11.56 12.17
N ILE A 130 2.69 11.58 13.47
CA ILE A 130 3.64 10.64 14.08
C ILE A 130 3.10 9.20 14.04
N LEU A 131 1.80 9.00 14.26
CA LEU A 131 1.16 7.69 14.15
C LEU A 131 1.25 7.11 12.73
N VAL A 132 1.08 7.93 11.68
CA VAL A 132 1.25 7.46 10.29
C VAL A 132 2.71 7.15 9.98
N LEU A 133 3.66 7.97 10.46
CA LEU A 133 5.08 7.65 10.32
C LEU A 133 5.42 6.31 11.01
N PHE A 134 4.83 6.06 12.19
CA PHE A 134 4.99 4.81 12.94
C PHE A 134 4.50 3.57 12.17
N MET A 135 3.50 3.74 11.31
CA MET A 135 3.06 2.68 10.39
C MET A 135 4.17 2.27 9.42
N THR A 136 4.97 3.22 8.91
CA THR A 136 6.09 2.86 8.01
C THR A 136 7.28 2.37 8.82
N MET A 137 7.65 3.13 9.85
CA MET A 137 8.85 2.94 10.67
C MET A 137 8.48 2.82 12.15
N PRO A 138 8.45 1.59 12.73
CA PRO A 138 8.91 0.32 12.16
C PRO A 138 7.78 -0.60 11.65
N GLY A 139 6.51 -0.18 11.66
CA GLY A 139 5.35 -1.08 11.46
C GLY A 139 5.42 -1.95 10.20
N LEU A 140 5.48 -1.33 9.02
CA LEU A 140 5.49 -1.98 7.72
C LEU A 140 6.79 -2.76 7.51
N ALA A 141 7.92 -2.18 7.93
CA ALA A 141 9.23 -2.80 7.84
C ALA A 141 9.27 -4.13 8.61
N LEU A 142 8.70 -4.18 9.82
CA LEU A 142 8.59 -5.41 10.61
C LEU A 142 7.52 -6.36 10.06
N PHE A 143 6.39 -5.82 9.59
CA PHE A 143 5.31 -6.62 9.01
C PHE A 143 5.83 -7.46 7.83
N TYR A 144 6.45 -6.80 6.85
CA TYR A 144 7.04 -7.47 5.69
C TYR A 144 8.31 -8.23 6.01
N GLY A 145 9.16 -7.67 6.88
CA GLY A 145 10.38 -8.33 7.32
C GLY A 145 10.12 -9.72 7.87
N GLY A 146 9.16 -9.85 8.80
CA GLY A 146 8.77 -11.15 9.38
C GLY A 146 8.29 -12.19 8.36
N LEU A 147 7.74 -11.73 7.22
CA LEU A 147 7.18 -12.59 6.17
C LEU A 147 8.21 -13.13 5.17
N VAL A 148 9.39 -12.51 5.07
CA VAL A 148 10.45 -13.02 4.20
C VAL A 148 11.29 -14.09 4.90
N ARG A 149 12.17 -14.77 4.17
CA ARG A 149 13.16 -15.69 4.77
C ARG A 149 14.23 -14.88 5.50
N ALA A 150 14.82 -15.48 6.54
CA ALA A 150 15.77 -14.81 7.45
C ALA A 150 16.94 -14.12 6.74
N LYS A 151 17.39 -14.66 5.60
CA LYS A 151 18.49 -14.13 4.77
C LYS A 151 18.15 -12.84 3.99
N ASN A 152 16.90 -12.36 4.08
CA ASN A 152 16.38 -11.19 3.37
C ASN A 152 15.72 -10.18 4.32
N MET A 153 15.75 -10.42 5.64
CA MET A 153 15.08 -9.58 6.63
C MET A 153 15.67 -8.17 6.62
N LEU A 154 17.01 -8.06 6.67
CA LEU A 154 17.70 -6.78 6.69
C LEU A 154 17.42 -6.00 5.40
N SER A 155 17.39 -6.67 4.25
CA SER A 155 17.13 -6.02 2.97
C SER A 155 15.74 -5.37 2.93
N VAL A 156 14.71 -6.02 3.50
CA VAL A 156 13.38 -5.41 3.61
C VAL A 156 13.39 -4.19 4.56
N LEU A 157 14.08 -4.29 5.70
CA LEU A 157 14.23 -3.16 6.63
C LEU A 157 14.95 -1.97 5.95
N MET A 158 16.04 -2.24 5.22
CA MET A 158 16.82 -1.25 4.51
C MET A 158 16.01 -0.58 3.40
N GLN A 159 15.24 -1.36 2.63
CA GLN A 159 14.36 -0.81 1.60
C GLN A 159 13.31 0.13 2.21
N CYS A 160 12.62 -0.28 3.28
CA CYS A 160 11.62 0.58 3.93
C CYS A 160 12.25 1.85 4.54
N THR A 161 13.39 1.71 5.21
CA THR A 161 14.11 2.83 5.84
C THR A 161 14.57 3.86 4.81
N VAL A 162 15.16 3.39 3.71
CA VAL A 162 15.68 4.29 2.67
C VAL A 162 14.55 4.91 1.84
N ILE A 163 13.45 4.19 1.58
CA ILE A 163 12.25 4.80 0.99
C ILE A 163 11.72 5.92 1.88
N CYS A 164 11.67 5.71 3.21
CA CYS A 164 11.25 6.74 4.15
C CYS A 164 12.12 8.02 4.04
N GLY A 165 13.44 7.89 4.15
CA GLY A 165 14.35 9.04 4.01
C GLY A 165 14.29 9.70 2.63
N LEU A 166 14.26 8.89 1.56
CA LEU A 166 14.17 9.36 0.18
C LEU A 166 12.90 10.19 -0.04
N MET A 167 11.74 9.66 0.38
CA MET A 167 10.46 10.31 0.15
C MET A 167 10.29 11.58 0.99
N ILE A 168 10.84 11.65 2.21
CA ILE A 168 10.88 12.90 2.99
C ILE A 168 11.62 14.00 2.23
N VAL A 169 12.79 13.67 1.66
CA VAL A 169 13.58 14.62 0.87
C VAL A 169 12.85 15.00 -0.41
N VAL A 170 12.38 14.04 -1.20
CA VAL A 170 11.68 14.28 -2.48
C VAL A 170 10.41 15.11 -2.26
N TRP A 171 9.63 14.81 -1.23
CA TRP A 171 8.41 15.54 -0.89
C TRP A 171 8.71 17.02 -0.58
N THR A 172 9.74 17.27 0.23
CA THR A 172 10.17 18.61 0.61
C THR A 172 10.73 19.40 -0.59
N LEU A 173 11.49 18.75 -1.46
CA LEU A 173 12.10 19.43 -2.62
C LEU A 173 11.06 19.81 -3.69
N TYR A 174 10.12 18.91 -4.02
CA TYR A 174 9.12 19.20 -5.06
C TYR A 174 7.83 18.41 -4.95
N GLY A 175 7.79 17.27 -4.24
CA GLY A 175 6.61 16.41 -4.20
C GLY A 175 5.37 17.12 -3.64
N TYR A 176 5.53 17.94 -2.60
CA TYR A 176 4.43 18.76 -2.08
C TYR A 176 3.87 19.71 -3.14
N SER A 177 4.73 20.40 -3.91
CA SER A 177 4.29 21.27 -5.00
C SER A 177 3.57 20.49 -6.11
N PHE A 178 4.06 19.30 -6.46
CA PHE A 178 3.45 18.48 -7.50
C PHE A 178 2.07 17.95 -7.11
N ALA A 179 1.79 17.83 -5.81
CA ALA A 179 0.48 17.43 -5.31
C ALA A 179 -0.43 18.63 -5.00
N PHE A 180 0.10 19.68 -4.36
CA PHE A 180 -0.65 20.77 -3.71
C PHE A 180 -0.02 22.16 -3.95
N GLY A 181 0.63 22.36 -5.10
CA GLY A 181 1.36 23.60 -5.42
C GLY A 181 0.50 24.78 -5.89
N GLY A 182 -0.83 24.65 -5.88
CA GLY A 182 -1.78 25.70 -6.30
C GLY A 182 -1.99 25.83 -7.81
N GLY A 183 -1.52 24.87 -8.62
CA GLY A 183 -1.79 24.82 -10.05
C GLY A 183 -3.25 24.52 -10.38
N THR A 184 -3.71 24.98 -11.56
CA THR A 184 -5.09 24.76 -12.05
C THR A 184 -5.24 23.54 -12.96
N SER A 185 -4.16 22.79 -13.19
CA SER A 185 -4.21 21.58 -14.00
C SER A 185 -5.00 20.51 -13.25
N PRO A 186 -5.86 19.72 -13.92
CA PRO A 186 -6.58 18.64 -13.22
C PRO A 186 -5.70 17.44 -12.85
N PHE A 187 -4.43 17.41 -13.28
CA PHE A 187 -3.55 16.24 -13.17
C PHE A 187 -2.36 16.42 -12.22
N TRP A 188 -1.95 17.66 -11.91
CA TRP A 188 -0.80 17.92 -11.03
C TRP A 188 -0.80 19.36 -10.49
N GLY A 189 -0.18 19.57 -9.34
CA GLY A 189 -0.24 20.80 -8.55
C GLY A 189 0.70 21.93 -8.98
N GLY A 190 1.55 21.75 -9.98
CA GLY A 190 2.43 22.82 -10.48
C GLY A 190 3.75 23.01 -9.72
N PHE A 191 4.43 24.12 -10.00
CA PHE A 191 5.74 24.47 -9.42
C PHE A 191 5.68 25.56 -8.33
N GLY A 192 4.49 26.02 -7.94
CA GLY A 192 4.32 27.18 -7.06
C GLY A 192 4.92 27.03 -5.66
N LYS A 193 5.14 25.79 -5.20
CA LYS A 193 5.69 25.46 -3.88
C LYS A 193 6.97 24.64 -3.97
N LEU A 194 7.73 24.73 -5.08
CA LEU A 194 9.04 24.08 -5.19
C LEU A 194 9.95 24.51 -4.04
N PHE A 195 10.65 23.57 -3.42
CA PHE A 195 11.47 23.79 -2.22
C PHE A 195 10.71 24.44 -1.06
N LEU A 196 9.39 24.23 -1.00
CA LEU A 196 8.47 24.90 -0.08
C LEU A 196 8.51 26.43 -0.21
N ALA A 197 8.73 26.95 -1.42
CA ALA A 197 8.73 28.39 -1.70
C ALA A 197 7.44 29.04 -1.18
N GLY A 198 7.62 30.12 -0.42
CA GLY A 198 6.50 30.87 0.16
C GLY A 198 5.79 30.19 1.33
N VAL A 199 6.30 29.06 1.86
CA VAL A 199 5.79 28.44 3.10
C VAL A 199 6.59 28.96 4.29
N THR A 200 5.90 29.49 5.30
CA THR A 200 6.50 30.03 6.53
C THR A 200 5.79 29.50 7.76
N THR A 201 6.22 29.90 8.96
CA THR A 201 5.51 29.55 10.20
C THR A 201 4.12 30.17 10.29
N ASP A 202 3.84 31.16 9.45
CA ASP A 202 2.58 31.91 9.45
C ASP A 202 1.65 31.49 8.29
N THR A 203 2.11 30.65 7.37
CA THR A 203 1.27 30.13 6.29
C THR A 203 0.36 29.02 6.80
N LEU A 204 -0.88 29.04 6.31
CA LEU A 204 -1.96 28.18 6.76
C LEU A 204 -2.51 27.34 5.60
N SER A 205 -3.11 26.20 5.93
CA SER A 205 -3.84 25.33 5.03
C SER A 205 -5.28 25.20 5.49
N ALA A 206 -6.20 25.38 4.55
CA ALA A 206 -7.63 25.21 4.79
C ALA A 206 -7.95 23.79 5.26
N THR A 207 -8.97 23.69 6.10
CA THR A 207 -9.54 22.42 6.55
C THR A 207 -10.96 22.25 5.99
N PHE A 208 -11.83 21.48 6.62
CA PHE A 208 -13.19 21.22 6.12
C PHE A 208 -14.22 22.23 6.63
N THR A 209 -13.90 22.96 7.71
CA THR A 209 -14.73 24.06 8.21
C THR A 209 -14.25 25.40 7.64
N ASP A 210 -15.15 26.16 7.01
CA ASP A 210 -14.85 27.48 6.47
C ASP A 210 -14.27 28.42 7.55
N GLY A 211 -13.10 28.99 7.29
CA GLY A 211 -12.40 29.87 8.22
C GLY A 211 -11.62 29.14 9.33
N VAL A 212 -11.59 27.80 9.34
CA VAL A 212 -10.71 27.00 10.22
C VAL A 212 -9.52 26.49 9.42
N GLU A 213 -8.32 26.69 9.97
CA GLU A 213 -7.08 26.36 9.29
C GLU A 213 -6.07 25.70 10.24
N ILE A 214 -5.13 24.96 9.66
CA ILE A 214 -3.95 24.43 10.35
C ILE A 214 -2.66 25.02 9.74
N PRO A 215 -1.54 25.06 10.46
CA PRO A 215 -0.26 25.48 9.88
C PRO A 215 0.08 24.66 8.63
N GLU A 216 0.51 25.32 7.54
CA GLU A 216 0.81 24.64 6.28
C GLU A 216 1.94 23.61 6.44
N TYR A 217 2.94 23.90 7.30
CA TYR A 217 3.97 22.91 7.65
C TYR A 217 3.40 21.63 8.26
N LEU A 218 2.30 21.72 9.01
CA LEU A 218 1.65 20.56 9.60
C LEU A 218 0.91 19.75 8.53
N PHE A 219 0.22 20.40 7.59
CA PHE A 219 -0.40 19.74 6.45
C PHE A 219 0.65 19.05 5.56
N ILE A 220 1.77 19.74 5.27
CA ILE A 220 2.92 19.20 4.53
C ILE A 220 3.44 17.94 5.22
N ALA A 221 3.68 18.00 6.54
CA ALA A 221 4.21 16.89 7.31
C ALA A 221 3.23 15.71 7.35
N PHE A 222 1.93 15.97 7.53
CA PHE A 222 0.90 14.93 7.52
C PHE A 222 0.87 14.21 6.16
N GLN A 223 0.72 14.94 5.05
CA GLN A 223 0.67 14.36 3.71
C GLN A 223 1.97 13.68 3.29
N MET A 224 3.12 14.16 3.77
CA MET A 224 4.42 13.52 3.56
C MET A 224 4.42 12.07 4.04
N THR A 225 3.76 11.77 5.16
CA THR A 225 3.75 10.40 5.70
C THR A 225 2.99 9.41 4.81
N PHE A 226 1.95 9.87 4.09
CA PHE A 226 1.25 9.08 3.08
C PHE A 226 2.14 8.88 1.84
N ALA A 227 2.87 9.92 1.43
CA ALA A 227 3.85 9.84 0.34
C ALA A 227 5.01 8.89 0.65
N VAL A 228 5.39 8.77 1.92
CA VAL A 228 6.40 7.83 2.43
C VAL A 228 5.89 6.39 2.39
N ILE A 229 4.73 6.10 2.98
CA ILE A 229 4.27 4.72 3.15
C ILE A 229 3.88 4.07 1.82
N THR A 230 3.33 4.85 0.88
CA THR A 230 2.75 4.31 -0.36
C THR A 230 3.75 3.52 -1.22
N PRO A 231 4.91 4.07 -1.62
CA PRO A 231 5.91 3.28 -2.34
C PRO A 231 6.54 2.17 -1.49
N ALA A 232 6.60 2.34 -0.15
CA ALA A 232 7.09 1.29 0.74
C ALA A 232 6.18 0.05 0.75
N LEU A 233 4.86 0.20 0.57
CA LEU A 233 3.94 -0.93 0.40
C LEU A 233 4.32 -1.80 -0.79
N ILE A 234 4.76 -1.20 -1.90
CA ILE A 234 5.07 -1.90 -3.16
C ILE A 234 6.21 -2.92 -2.95
N VAL A 235 7.12 -2.66 -2.01
CA VAL A 235 8.26 -3.55 -1.68
C VAL A 235 7.83 -4.98 -1.42
N GLY A 236 6.68 -5.16 -0.75
CA GLY A 236 6.18 -6.49 -0.42
C GLY A 236 5.87 -7.35 -1.64
N ALA A 237 5.65 -6.79 -2.82
CA ALA A 237 5.26 -7.54 -4.01
C ALA A 237 6.42 -8.29 -4.67
N PHE A 238 7.61 -7.71 -4.60
CA PHE A 238 8.83 -8.25 -5.23
C PHE A 238 9.92 -8.62 -4.20
N ALA A 239 9.55 -8.70 -2.92
CA ALA A 239 10.46 -9.01 -1.83
C ALA A 239 11.31 -10.26 -2.13
N GLU A 240 12.56 -10.22 -1.67
CA GLU A 240 13.63 -11.23 -1.86
C GLU A 240 14.28 -11.30 -3.24
N ARG A 241 13.84 -10.53 -4.26
CA ARG A 241 14.40 -10.65 -5.62
C ARG A 241 14.48 -9.36 -6.43
N ILE A 242 14.59 -8.22 -5.78
CA ILE A 242 14.81 -6.94 -6.46
C ILE A 242 16.14 -6.36 -6.03
N LYS A 243 16.85 -5.70 -6.95
CA LYS A 243 18.06 -4.96 -6.60
C LYS A 243 17.69 -3.76 -5.73
N PHE A 244 18.49 -3.49 -4.70
CA PHE A 244 18.29 -2.32 -3.85
C PHE A 244 18.30 -1.00 -4.66
N SER A 245 19.22 -0.86 -5.61
CA SER A 245 19.27 0.32 -6.51
C SER A 245 18.02 0.45 -7.39
N ALA A 246 17.41 -0.66 -7.80
CA ALA A 246 16.18 -0.66 -8.58
C ALA A 246 15.00 -0.16 -7.73
N VAL A 247 14.93 -0.53 -6.45
CA VAL A 247 13.89 -0.03 -5.52
C VAL A 247 13.97 1.49 -5.36
N VAL A 248 15.18 2.02 -5.13
CA VAL A 248 15.40 3.46 -4.95
C VAL A 248 15.01 4.24 -6.21
N LEU A 249 15.49 3.81 -7.37
CA LEU A 249 15.21 4.50 -8.64
C LEU A 249 13.74 4.37 -9.05
N PHE A 250 13.14 3.19 -8.88
CA PHE A 250 11.72 2.98 -9.12
C PHE A 250 10.87 3.89 -8.24
N THR A 251 11.19 3.97 -6.94
CA THR A 251 10.45 4.80 -5.98
C THR A 251 10.46 6.26 -6.40
N LEU A 252 11.62 6.80 -6.79
CA LEU A 252 11.75 8.17 -7.25
C LEU A 252 10.87 8.44 -8.49
N ILE A 253 10.96 7.59 -9.52
CA ILE A 253 10.21 7.78 -10.76
C ILE A 253 8.71 7.60 -10.51
N TRP A 254 8.33 6.52 -9.84
CA TRP A 254 6.94 6.16 -9.61
C TRP A 254 6.24 7.15 -8.69
N ALA A 255 6.89 7.65 -7.64
CA ALA A 255 6.30 8.67 -6.79
C ALA A 255 6.01 9.96 -7.58
N THR A 256 6.95 10.38 -8.42
CA THR A 256 6.82 11.62 -9.22
C THR A 256 5.72 11.55 -10.27
N PHE A 257 5.56 10.41 -10.94
CA PHE A 257 4.63 10.28 -12.06
C PHE A 257 3.33 9.54 -11.72
N SER A 258 3.27 8.81 -10.60
CA SER A 258 2.06 8.11 -10.15
C SER A 258 1.53 8.70 -8.86
N TYR A 259 2.33 8.72 -7.78
CA TYR A 259 1.82 9.13 -6.48
C TYR A 259 1.40 10.61 -6.44
N PHE A 260 2.26 11.55 -6.82
CA PHE A 260 1.90 12.99 -6.76
C PHE A 260 0.73 13.34 -7.67
N PRO A 261 0.66 12.86 -8.93
CA PRO A 261 -0.50 13.12 -9.79
C PRO A 261 -1.79 12.50 -9.25
N VAL A 262 -1.76 11.27 -8.72
CA VAL A 262 -2.96 10.65 -8.14
C VAL A 262 -3.39 11.36 -6.85
N ALA A 263 -2.46 11.77 -5.99
CA ALA A 263 -2.76 12.59 -4.82
C ALA A 263 -3.42 13.92 -5.22
N HIS A 264 -2.87 14.61 -6.22
CA HIS A 264 -3.47 15.83 -6.76
C HIS A 264 -4.88 15.57 -7.32
N MET A 265 -5.03 14.58 -8.20
CA MET A 265 -6.31 14.27 -8.83
C MET A 265 -7.41 14.01 -7.81
N VAL A 266 -7.09 13.40 -6.66
CA VAL A 266 -8.06 12.95 -5.65
C VAL A 266 -8.28 13.98 -4.53
N TRP A 267 -7.24 14.69 -4.09
CA TRP A 267 -7.28 15.51 -2.88
C TRP A 267 -7.14 17.01 -3.11
N ASP A 268 -6.67 17.45 -4.27
CA ASP A 268 -6.59 18.88 -4.59
C ASP A 268 -7.91 19.35 -5.21
N ALA A 269 -8.33 20.58 -4.89
CA ALA A 269 -9.57 21.16 -5.40
C ALA A 269 -9.57 21.33 -6.93
N ALA A 270 -8.42 21.42 -7.58
CA ALA A 270 -8.32 21.41 -9.04
C ALA A 270 -8.40 19.99 -9.64
N GLY A 271 -8.26 18.95 -8.82
CA GLY A 271 -8.07 17.56 -9.21
C GLY A 271 -9.22 16.97 -10.03
N LEU A 272 -8.86 16.14 -11.02
CA LEU A 272 -9.80 15.47 -11.92
C LEU A 272 -10.87 14.63 -11.21
N ILE A 273 -10.45 13.85 -10.20
CA ILE A 273 -11.31 12.93 -9.44
C ILE A 273 -12.08 13.69 -8.35
N PHE A 274 -11.42 14.66 -7.70
CA PHE A 274 -12.04 15.58 -6.74
C PHE A 274 -13.25 16.28 -7.36
N ASN A 275 -13.10 16.81 -8.58
CA ASN A 275 -14.18 17.50 -9.28
C ASN A 275 -15.19 16.57 -9.98
N GLY A 276 -14.98 15.25 -9.94
CA GLY A 276 -15.87 14.31 -10.62
C GLY A 276 -15.98 14.54 -12.13
N THR A 277 -14.93 15.08 -12.76
CA THR A 277 -14.98 15.57 -14.16
C THR A 277 -15.41 14.48 -15.14
N LEU A 278 -14.98 13.24 -14.92
CA LEU A 278 -15.34 12.07 -15.74
C LEU A 278 -16.53 11.28 -15.18
N ALA A 279 -17.14 11.75 -14.09
CA ALA A 279 -18.25 11.13 -13.38
C ALA A 279 -19.50 12.03 -13.31
N GLY A 280 -19.65 12.95 -14.27
CA GLY A 280 -20.82 13.84 -14.34
C GLY A 280 -20.86 14.92 -13.25
N GLY A 281 -19.70 15.32 -12.73
CA GLY A 281 -19.58 16.31 -11.65
C GLY A 281 -19.76 15.73 -10.25
N VAL A 282 -19.92 14.40 -10.11
CA VAL A 282 -19.98 13.74 -8.81
C VAL A 282 -18.58 13.35 -8.37
N ALA A 283 -18.10 13.99 -7.30
CA ALA A 283 -16.82 13.70 -6.69
C ALA A 283 -16.77 12.26 -6.16
N ALA A 284 -15.65 11.57 -6.38
CA ALA A 284 -15.41 10.32 -5.69
C ALA A 284 -14.99 10.60 -4.24
N ILE A 285 -15.56 9.86 -3.30
CA ILE A 285 -15.21 9.91 -1.89
C ILE A 285 -13.97 9.04 -1.67
N ASP A 286 -12.88 9.67 -1.28
CA ASP A 286 -11.67 8.99 -0.82
C ASP A 286 -11.10 9.67 0.42
N PHE A 287 -11.70 9.34 1.57
CA PHE A 287 -11.47 10.05 2.84
C PHE A 287 -10.00 10.07 3.25
N ALA A 288 -9.33 8.92 3.22
CA ALA A 288 -7.94 8.78 3.69
C ALA A 288 -7.01 8.11 2.67
N GLY A 289 -7.40 7.90 1.41
CA GLY A 289 -6.49 7.41 0.37
C GLY A 289 -6.60 5.93 0.04
N GLY A 290 -7.82 5.38 -0.01
CA GLY A 290 -8.08 4.10 -0.64
C GLY A 290 -7.59 4.07 -2.08
N THR A 291 -7.84 5.14 -2.82
CA THR A 291 -7.38 5.33 -4.20
C THR A 291 -5.92 5.76 -4.23
N VAL A 292 -5.58 6.83 -3.49
CA VAL A 292 -4.24 7.46 -3.54
C VAL A 292 -3.13 6.54 -3.06
N VAL A 293 -3.38 5.77 -2.00
CA VAL A 293 -2.39 4.89 -1.37
C VAL A 293 -2.59 3.45 -1.80
N HIS A 294 -3.74 2.84 -1.49
CA HIS A 294 -3.87 1.39 -1.54
C HIS A 294 -4.07 0.83 -2.95
N ILE A 295 -5.00 1.37 -3.73
CA ILE A 295 -5.19 0.96 -5.13
C ILE A 295 -3.93 1.31 -5.93
N ASN A 296 -3.42 2.53 -5.77
CA ASN A 296 -2.22 3.00 -6.47
C ASN A 296 -1.02 2.06 -6.23
N ALA A 297 -0.66 1.81 -4.96
CA ALA A 297 0.43 0.89 -4.63
C ALA A 297 0.13 -0.56 -5.00
N GLY A 298 -1.12 -1.01 -4.83
CA GLY A 298 -1.54 -2.38 -5.15
C GLY A 298 -1.41 -2.71 -6.64
N ILE A 299 -1.76 -1.77 -7.51
CA ILE A 299 -1.59 -1.93 -8.96
C ILE A 299 -0.11 -1.88 -9.36
N ALA A 300 0.66 -0.96 -8.77
CA ALA A 300 2.10 -0.92 -8.96
C ALA A 300 2.80 -2.21 -8.50
N ALA A 301 2.34 -2.79 -7.40
CA ALA A 301 2.77 -4.08 -6.88
C ALA A 301 2.47 -5.23 -7.84
N LEU A 302 1.25 -5.28 -8.40
CA LEU A 302 0.88 -6.28 -9.39
C LEU A 302 1.79 -6.20 -10.63
N VAL A 303 1.96 -4.99 -11.18
CA VAL A 303 2.86 -4.77 -12.32
C VAL A 303 4.29 -5.20 -11.96
N GLY A 304 4.80 -4.75 -10.81
CA GLY A 304 6.15 -5.03 -10.35
C GLY A 304 6.43 -6.52 -10.18
N CYS A 305 5.55 -7.25 -9.50
CA CYS A 305 5.75 -8.69 -9.29
C CYS A 305 5.73 -9.50 -10.59
N ILE A 306 4.96 -9.05 -11.60
CA ILE A 306 4.91 -9.67 -12.93
C ILE A 306 6.20 -9.36 -13.71
N MET A 307 6.64 -8.10 -13.72
CA MET A 307 7.81 -7.66 -14.48
C MET A 307 9.14 -8.15 -13.90
N VAL A 308 9.27 -8.18 -12.57
CA VAL A 308 10.43 -8.77 -11.88
C VAL A 308 10.44 -10.31 -12.01
N GLY A 309 9.26 -10.90 -12.19
CA GLY A 309 9.06 -12.34 -12.30
C GLY A 309 9.08 -13.04 -10.94
N LYS A 310 9.02 -14.37 -10.94
CA LYS A 310 8.89 -15.22 -9.73
C LYS A 310 10.20 -15.43 -9.00
N ARG A 311 10.18 -15.57 -7.68
CA ARG A 311 11.33 -16.03 -6.90
C ARG A 311 11.87 -17.37 -7.40
N THR A 312 13.18 -17.53 -7.33
CA THR A 312 13.86 -18.80 -7.54
C THR A 312 13.31 -19.80 -6.53
N GLY A 313 12.82 -20.94 -7.03
CA GLY A 313 12.18 -21.96 -6.20
C GLY A 313 10.69 -21.75 -5.94
N PHE A 314 10.03 -20.75 -6.55
CA PHE A 314 8.61 -20.50 -6.29
C PHE A 314 7.73 -21.72 -6.61
N GLY A 315 6.96 -22.18 -5.62
CA GLY A 315 6.15 -23.40 -5.69
C GLY A 315 6.93 -24.72 -5.57
N ARG A 316 8.24 -24.66 -5.31
CA ARG A 316 9.13 -25.83 -5.15
C ARG A 316 9.84 -25.83 -3.80
N ASP A 317 10.39 -24.68 -3.41
CA ASP A 317 11.19 -24.50 -2.21
C ASP A 317 10.32 -23.96 -1.06
N MET A 318 10.76 -24.19 0.18
CA MET A 318 10.09 -23.64 1.35
C MET A 318 10.31 -22.12 1.42
N MET A 319 9.21 -21.38 1.32
CA MET A 319 9.18 -19.90 1.40
C MET A 319 8.35 -19.44 2.61
N ALA A 320 8.37 -20.21 3.69
CA ALA A 320 7.64 -19.87 4.90
C ALA A 320 8.24 -18.60 5.56
N PRO A 321 7.40 -17.75 6.16
CA PRO A 321 7.84 -16.63 6.99
C PRO A 321 8.87 -17.06 8.03
N HIS A 322 9.96 -16.31 8.18
CA HIS A 322 10.96 -16.63 9.20
C HIS A 322 10.49 -16.26 10.62
N SER A 323 9.62 -15.26 10.77
CA SER A 323 9.15 -14.79 12.08
C SER A 323 7.74 -14.21 12.03
N MET A 324 6.75 -15.06 12.37
CA MET A 324 5.35 -14.62 12.51
C MET A 324 5.14 -13.67 13.69
N THR A 325 6.01 -13.69 14.69
CA THR A 325 5.94 -12.76 15.83
C THR A 325 6.30 -11.35 15.39
N LEU A 326 7.36 -11.16 14.60
CA LEU A 326 7.72 -9.85 14.04
C LEU A 326 6.64 -9.35 13.08
N THR A 327 6.08 -10.23 12.25
CA THR A 327 4.92 -9.89 11.41
C THR A 327 3.76 -9.38 12.27
N MET A 328 3.42 -10.05 13.37
CA MET A 328 2.31 -9.62 14.22
C MET A 328 2.59 -8.31 14.96
N VAL A 329 3.84 -8.08 15.40
CA VAL A 329 4.27 -6.78 15.96
C VAL A 329 4.06 -5.68 14.92
N GLY A 330 4.54 -5.88 13.69
CA GLY A 330 4.35 -4.94 12.59
C GLY A 330 2.88 -4.69 12.28
N ALA A 331 2.05 -5.74 12.17
CA ALA A 331 0.60 -5.62 11.95
C ALA A 331 -0.10 -4.85 13.08
N SER A 332 0.32 -5.04 14.33
CA SER A 332 -0.22 -4.30 15.48
C SER A 332 0.13 -2.82 15.42
N MET A 333 1.36 -2.49 15.02
CA MET A 333 1.81 -1.11 14.82
C MET A 333 1.09 -0.45 13.64
N LEU A 334 0.85 -1.18 12.55
CA LEU A 334 0.03 -0.72 11.44
C LEU A 334 -1.39 -0.39 11.90
N TRP A 335 -2.03 -1.25 12.70
CA TRP A 335 -3.37 -1.00 13.22
C TRP A 335 -3.42 0.25 14.11
N VAL A 336 -2.51 0.37 15.09
CA VAL A 336 -2.45 1.54 15.97
C VAL A 336 -2.17 2.82 15.18
N GLY A 337 -1.21 2.79 14.26
CA GLY A 337 -0.86 3.94 13.44
C GLY A 337 -1.97 4.37 12.49
N TRP A 338 -2.82 3.42 12.06
CA TRP A 338 -3.94 3.70 11.15
C TRP A 338 -5.01 4.64 11.74
N PHE A 339 -5.06 4.80 13.06
CA PHE A 339 -5.92 5.82 13.67
C PHE A 339 -5.45 7.23 13.32
N GLY A 340 -4.14 7.47 13.26
CA GLY A 340 -3.59 8.72 12.71
C GLY A 340 -3.86 8.85 11.21
N PHE A 341 -3.81 7.74 10.48
CA PHE A 341 -4.08 7.70 9.03
C PHE A 341 -5.53 8.09 8.73
N ASN A 342 -6.50 7.39 9.31
CA ASN A 342 -7.92 7.59 8.99
C ASN A 342 -8.50 8.80 9.70
N ALA A 343 -8.42 8.87 11.04
CA ALA A 343 -9.04 9.97 11.77
C ALA A 343 -8.27 11.30 11.61
N GLY A 344 -6.97 11.25 11.31
CA GLY A 344 -6.18 12.43 10.94
C GLY A 344 -6.55 13.01 9.59
N SER A 345 -7.07 12.21 8.64
CA SER A 345 -7.54 12.72 7.35
C SER A 345 -8.77 13.63 7.45
N ASN A 346 -9.37 13.74 8.63
CA ASN A 346 -10.37 14.77 8.93
C ASN A 346 -9.77 16.15 9.19
N LEU A 347 -8.44 16.30 9.29
CA LEU A 347 -7.69 17.56 9.49
C LEU A 347 -8.03 18.40 10.74
N GLU A 348 -9.13 18.06 11.41
CA GLU A 348 -9.73 18.72 12.55
C GLU A 348 -10.24 17.66 13.55
N SER A 349 -10.35 18.04 14.82
CA SER A 349 -10.80 17.18 15.94
C SER A 349 -12.32 17.20 16.10
N THR A 350 -13.05 16.98 15.00
CA THR A 350 -14.52 17.06 14.99
C THR A 350 -15.20 15.70 15.17
N ALA A 351 -16.53 15.69 15.22
CA ALA A 351 -17.32 14.45 15.25
C ALA A 351 -17.04 13.54 14.04
N ALA A 352 -16.65 14.09 12.89
CA ALA A 352 -16.28 13.32 11.71
C ALA A 352 -14.95 12.56 11.91
N ALA A 353 -13.96 13.14 12.60
CA ALA A 353 -12.75 12.43 13.02
C ALA A 353 -13.07 11.26 13.95
N VAL A 354 -14.01 11.46 14.89
CA VAL A 354 -14.47 10.40 15.81
C VAL A 354 -15.23 9.30 15.06
N LEU A 355 -16.02 9.64 14.04
CA LEU A 355 -16.66 8.66 13.16
C LEU A 355 -15.62 7.83 12.39
N ALA A 356 -14.61 8.48 11.82
CA ALA A 356 -13.49 7.80 11.16
C ALA A 356 -12.74 6.86 12.12
N MET A 357 -12.55 7.27 13.37
CA MET A 357 -11.94 6.44 14.41
C MET A 357 -12.76 5.18 14.71
N ILE A 358 -14.07 5.29 14.98
CA ILE A 358 -14.89 4.12 15.31
C ILE A 358 -15.07 3.18 14.12
N ASN A 359 -15.14 3.71 12.89
CA ASN A 359 -15.19 2.90 11.68
C ASN A 359 -13.88 2.14 11.45
N THR A 360 -12.75 2.74 11.78
CA THR A 360 -11.43 2.08 11.75
C THR A 360 -11.36 0.89 12.71
N PHE A 361 -11.93 1.02 13.93
CA PHE A 361 -12.03 -0.13 14.85
C PHE A 361 -12.92 -1.24 14.28
N THR A 362 -14.13 -0.87 13.87
CA THR A 362 -15.20 -1.83 13.58
C THR A 362 -15.00 -2.57 12.26
N ALA A 363 -14.51 -1.90 11.20
CA ALA A 363 -14.16 -2.58 9.96
C ALA A 363 -13.00 -3.56 10.15
N THR A 364 -11.97 -3.16 10.89
CA THR A 364 -10.81 -4.02 11.16
C THR A 364 -11.20 -5.26 11.97
N ALA A 365 -12.04 -5.08 13.00
CA ALA A 365 -12.58 -6.21 13.77
C ALA A 365 -13.42 -7.16 12.89
N GLY A 366 -14.30 -6.61 12.04
CA GLY A 366 -15.10 -7.39 11.10
C GLY A 366 -14.25 -8.21 10.13
N ALA A 367 -13.22 -7.59 9.55
CA ALA A 367 -12.30 -8.24 8.62
C ALA A 367 -11.41 -9.30 9.29
N LEU A 368 -10.83 -9.02 10.46
CA LEU A 368 -10.06 -9.98 11.26
C LEU A 368 -10.87 -11.26 11.51
N LEU A 369 -12.10 -11.09 12.03
CA LEU A 369 -12.96 -12.22 12.37
C LEU A 369 -13.40 -12.98 11.12
N ALA A 370 -13.74 -12.27 10.04
CA ALA A 370 -14.09 -12.89 8.77
C ALA A 370 -12.93 -13.73 8.20
N TRP A 371 -11.71 -13.19 8.16
CA TRP A 371 -10.55 -13.93 7.64
C TRP A 371 -10.30 -15.20 8.45
N CYS A 372 -10.29 -15.08 9.78
CA CYS A 372 -10.11 -16.22 10.68
C CYS A 372 -11.18 -17.29 10.47
N ALA A 373 -12.45 -16.87 10.33
CA ALA A 373 -13.57 -17.78 10.08
C ALA A 373 -13.45 -18.48 8.72
N ILE A 374 -13.12 -17.73 7.67
CA ILE A 374 -12.94 -18.27 6.32
C ILE A 374 -11.81 -19.31 6.31
N GLU A 375 -10.67 -19.04 6.94
CA GLU A 375 -9.58 -20.01 7.06
C GLU A 375 -9.97 -21.22 7.90
N ALA A 376 -10.65 -21.03 9.03
CA ALA A 376 -11.11 -22.13 9.85
C ALA A 376 -12.05 -23.07 9.06
N VAL A 377 -12.95 -22.52 8.24
CA VAL A 377 -13.87 -23.31 7.41
C VAL A 377 -13.15 -23.98 6.24
N MET A 378 -12.28 -23.25 5.52
CA MET A 378 -11.68 -23.74 4.28
C MET A 378 -10.41 -24.58 4.49
N ARG A 379 -9.69 -24.35 5.58
CA ARG A 379 -8.38 -24.96 5.90
C ARG A 379 -8.36 -25.69 7.24
N GLY A 380 -9.48 -25.68 7.98
CA GLY A 380 -9.66 -26.37 9.26
C GLY A 380 -9.11 -25.62 10.48
N LYS A 381 -8.32 -24.56 10.30
CA LYS A 381 -7.74 -23.74 11.37
C LYS A 381 -7.57 -22.29 10.95
N ALA A 382 -7.83 -21.37 11.87
CA ALA A 382 -7.39 -19.98 11.73
C ALA A 382 -5.87 -19.89 11.91
N SER A 383 -5.20 -19.05 11.13
CA SER A 383 -3.76 -18.83 11.25
C SER A 383 -3.43 -17.41 11.74
N MET A 384 -2.28 -17.25 12.38
CA MET A 384 -1.77 -15.92 12.78
C MET A 384 -1.57 -15.01 11.56
N LEU A 385 -1.07 -15.58 10.45
CA LEU A 385 -0.90 -14.86 9.19
C LEU A 385 -2.26 -14.37 8.67
N GLY A 386 -3.27 -15.24 8.67
CA GLY A 386 -4.62 -14.89 8.27
C GLY A 386 -5.23 -13.80 9.15
N GLY A 387 -5.03 -13.86 10.47
CA GLY A 387 -5.42 -12.78 11.37
C GLY A 387 -4.76 -11.44 11.01
N ALA A 388 -3.44 -11.44 10.80
CA ALA A 388 -2.71 -10.25 10.39
C ALA A 388 -3.17 -9.71 9.01
N SER A 389 -3.42 -10.60 8.03
CA SER A 389 -3.99 -10.22 6.73
C SER A 389 -5.41 -9.66 6.85
N GLY A 390 -6.24 -10.22 7.73
CA GLY A 390 -7.58 -9.72 8.02
C GLY A 390 -7.57 -8.32 8.63
N ILE A 391 -6.64 -8.04 9.55
CA ILE A 391 -6.42 -6.70 10.11
C ILE A 391 -6.15 -5.70 8.97
N VAL A 392 -5.13 -5.98 8.15
CA VAL A 392 -4.75 -5.06 7.07
C VAL A 392 -5.86 -4.93 6.02
N ALA A 393 -6.56 -6.02 5.68
CA ALA A 393 -7.66 -5.97 4.71
C ALA A 393 -8.82 -5.06 5.17
N GLY A 394 -9.20 -5.12 6.46
CA GLY A 394 -10.24 -4.24 7.01
C GLY A 394 -9.80 -2.79 7.07
N LEU A 395 -8.57 -2.54 7.51
CA LEU A 395 -7.97 -1.21 7.56
C LEU A 395 -7.91 -0.56 6.17
N VAL A 396 -7.42 -1.28 5.17
CA VAL A 396 -7.39 -0.84 3.76
C VAL A 396 -8.78 -0.53 3.24
N ALA A 397 -9.74 -1.42 3.47
CA ALA A 397 -11.08 -1.29 2.88
C ALA A 397 -11.85 -0.10 3.46
N VAL A 398 -11.66 0.20 4.75
CA VAL A 398 -12.35 1.32 5.40
C VAL A 398 -11.66 2.67 5.14
N THR A 399 -10.38 2.70 4.74
CA THR A 399 -9.64 3.94 4.43
C THR A 399 -10.45 4.96 3.59
N PRO A 400 -10.99 4.62 2.39
CA PRO A 400 -11.75 5.60 1.59
C PRO A 400 -13.11 5.95 2.20
N ALA A 401 -13.63 5.14 3.14
CA ALA A 401 -15.00 5.18 3.63
C ALA A 401 -15.13 5.72 5.06
N CYS A 402 -14.02 5.78 5.81
CA CYS A 402 -14.05 5.82 7.27
C CYS A 402 -14.81 7.03 7.85
N GLY A 403 -14.73 8.20 7.23
CA GLY A 403 -15.49 9.38 7.68
C GLY A 403 -16.93 9.49 7.17
N THR A 404 -17.43 8.57 6.36
CA THR A 404 -18.74 8.73 5.67
C THR A 404 -19.74 7.59 5.90
N ILE A 405 -19.29 6.43 6.36
CA ILE A 405 -20.15 5.27 6.59
C ILE A 405 -20.54 5.12 8.07
N GLY A 406 -21.50 4.25 8.37
CA GLY A 406 -21.85 3.91 9.75
C GLY A 406 -21.02 2.74 10.33
N PRO A 407 -20.88 2.61 11.67
CA PRO A 407 -20.09 1.54 12.29
C PRO A 407 -20.51 0.11 11.94
N VAL A 408 -21.82 -0.13 11.79
CA VAL A 408 -22.32 -1.46 11.36
C VAL A 408 -21.99 -1.71 9.89
N GLY A 409 -22.13 -0.69 9.04
CA GLY A 409 -21.69 -0.75 7.64
C GLY A 409 -20.19 -1.01 7.51
N ALA A 410 -19.39 -0.42 8.40
CA ALA A 410 -17.94 -0.66 8.47
C ALA A 410 -17.60 -2.12 8.78
N ILE A 411 -18.31 -2.77 9.73
CA ILE A 411 -18.15 -4.22 9.99
C ILE A 411 -18.43 -5.03 8.73
N VAL A 412 -19.55 -4.76 8.06
CA VAL A 412 -19.96 -5.49 6.85
C VAL A 412 -18.95 -5.28 5.72
N LEU A 413 -18.46 -4.04 5.54
CA LEU A 413 -17.40 -3.72 4.60
C LEU A 413 -16.14 -4.54 4.87
N GLY A 414 -15.70 -4.61 6.13
CA GLY A 414 -14.55 -5.42 6.55
C GLY A 414 -14.73 -6.91 6.24
N VAL A 415 -15.92 -7.46 6.50
CA VAL A 415 -16.24 -8.87 6.18
C VAL A 415 -16.14 -9.13 4.67
N ILE A 416 -16.77 -8.27 3.85
CA ILE A 416 -16.75 -8.41 2.38
C ILE A 416 -15.32 -8.28 1.85
N ALA A 417 -14.59 -7.25 2.29
CA ALA A 417 -13.22 -7.03 1.86
C ALA A 417 -12.31 -8.21 2.23
N SER A 418 -12.40 -8.73 3.46
CA SER A 418 -11.64 -9.91 3.86
C SER A 418 -11.93 -11.13 3.00
N ALA A 419 -13.20 -11.37 2.63
CA ALA A 419 -13.55 -12.49 1.76
C ALA A 419 -12.97 -12.32 0.35
N CYS A 420 -13.06 -11.12 -0.22
CA CYS A 420 -12.50 -10.81 -1.54
C CYS A 420 -10.96 -10.90 -1.53
N CYS A 421 -10.29 -10.29 -0.56
CA CYS A 421 -8.84 -10.34 -0.41
C CYS A 421 -8.36 -11.79 -0.23
N TYR A 422 -9.01 -12.56 0.66
CA TYR A 422 -8.67 -13.98 0.84
C TYR A 422 -8.81 -14.78 -0.46
N PHE A 423 -9.87 -14.55 -1.23
CA PHE A 423 -10.07 -15.21 -2.53
C PHE A 423 -8.95 -14.86 -3.51
N PHE A 424 -8.54 -13.59 -3.60
CA PHE A 424 -7.45 -13.19 -4.49
C PHE A 424 -6.09 -13.76 -4.06
N VAL A 425 -5.80 -13.71 -2.76
CA VAL A 425 -4.56 -14.25 -2.17
C VAL A 425 -4.47 -15.77 -2.33
N SER A 426 -5.56 -16.49 -2.03
CA SER A 426 -5.56 -17.95 -1.93
C SER A 426 -5.91 -18.67 -3.22
N VAL A 427 -6.68 -18.04 -4.11
CA VAL A 427 -7.20 -18.67 -5.33
C VAL A 427 -6.64 -18.00 -6.58
N VAL A 428 -6.84 -16.69 -6.76
CA VAL A 428 -6.49 -16.00 -8.01
C VAL A 428 -4.97 -15.98 -8.23
N LYS A 429 -4.19 -15.60 -7.21
CA LYS A 429 -2.72 -15.61 -7.25
C LYS A 429 -2.17 -16.97 -7.67
N ASN A 430 -2.70 -18.04 -7.07
CA ASN A 430 -2.27 -19.41 -7.36
C ASN A 430 -2.72 -19.88 -8.75
N ALA A 431 -3.90 -19.48 -9.22
CA ALA A 431 -4.41 -19.82 -10.54
C ALA A 431 -3.65 -19.12 -11.67
N LEU A 432 -3.38 -17.82 -11.52
CA LEU A 432 -2.63 -17.02 -12.48
C LEU A 432 -1.12 -17.18 -12.31
N ARG A 433 -0.68 -17.76 -11.19
CA ARG A 433 0.70 -18.07 -10.86
C ARG A 433 1.60 -16.83 -10.97
N TYR A 434 1.19 -15.66 -10.49
CA TYR A 434 2.12 -14.56 -10.23
C TYR A 434 2.66 -14.67 -8.80
N ASP A 435 3.83 -14.10 -8.53
CA ASP A 435 4.50 -14.15 -7.22
C ASP A 435 4.47 -12.77 -6.57
N ASP A 436 3.27 -12.31 -6.21
CA ASP A 436 3.09 -11.20 -5.28
C ASP A 436 3.51 -11.71 -3.89
N SER A 437 4.76 -11.43 -3.51
CA SER A 437 5.46 -12.15 -2.45
C SER A 437 4.72 -12.12 -1.13
N LEU A 438 4.26 -10.93 -0.75
CA LEU A 438 3.64 -10.62 0.54
C LEU A 438 2.19 -10.13 0.36
N ASP A 439 1.56 -10.48 -0.76
CA ASP A 439 0.14 -10.23 -1.03
C ASP A 439 -0.27 -8.75 -1.07
N VAL A 440 0.60 -7.88 -1.59
CA VAL A 440 0.35 -6.44 -1.65
C VAL A 440 -0.82 -6.12 -2.57
N PHE A 441 -0.87 -6.71 -3.77
CA PHE A 441 -2.01 -6.55 -4.67
C PHE A 441 -3.26 -7.22 -4.08
N GLY A 442 -3.10 -8.43 -3.55
CA GLY A 442 -4.19 -9.22 -2.97
C GLY A 442 -4.88 -8.57 -1.78
N VAL A 443 -4.16 -7.78 -0.98
CA VAL A 443 -4.70 -7.09 0.20
C VAL A 443 -4.93 -5.60 -0.06
N HIS A 444 -3.91 -4.84 -0.48
CA HIS A 444 -4.04 -3.39 -0.69
C HIS A 444 -4.78 -3.06 -1.97
N GLY A 445 -4.43 -3.70 -3.09
CA GLY A 445 -5.08 -3.47 -4.38
C GLY A 445 -6.56 -3.86 -4.34
N ILE A 446 -6.85 -5.11 -3.99
CA ILE A 446 -8.23 -5.61 -3.94
C ILE A 446 -9.02 -5.00 -2.79
N GLY A 447 -8.45 -4.92 -1.59
CA GLY A 447 -9.11 -4.28 -0.45
C GLY A 447 -9.45 -2.82 -0.74
N GLY A 448 -8.53 -2.09 -1.39
CA GLY A 448 -8.74 -0.70 -1.79
C GLY A 448 -9.83 -0.56 -2.84
N ILE A 449 -9.86 -1.42 -3.86
CA ILE A 449 -10.91 -1.43 -4.90
C ILE A 449 -12.28 -1.71 -4.28
N ILE A 450 -12.39 -2.74 -3.44
CA ILE A 450 -13.65 -3.11 -2.77
C ILE A 450 -14.09 -2.00 -1.81
N GLY A 451 -13.14 -1.47 -1.02
CA GLY A 451 -13.35 -0.32 -0.14
C GLY A 451 -13.92 0.87 -0.89
N ALA A 452 -13.21 1.33 -1.92
CA ALA A 452 -13.59 2.50 -2.70
C ALA A 452 -14.97 2.35 -3.34
N ILE A 453 -15.28 1.22 -3.98
CA ILE A 453 -16.58 1.01 -4.62
C ILE A 453 -17.70 0.95 -3.57
N LEU A 454 -17.49 0.23 -2.47
CA LEU A 454 -18.51 0.08 -1.43
C LEU A 454 -18.67 1.31 -0.54
N THR A 455 -17.73 2.25 -0.51
CA THR A 455 -17.96 3.61 0.02
C THR A 455 -19.21 4.20 -0.62
N GLY A 456 -19.32 4.13 -1.95
CA GLY A 456 -20.48 4.65 -2.67
C GLY A 456 -21.81 4.03 -2.26
N VAL A 457 -21.81 2.84 -1.65
CA VAL A 457 -23.01 2.17 -1.12
C VAL A 457 -23.24 2.54 0.35
N PHE A 458 -22.24 2.32 1.20
CA PHE A 458 -22.38 2.43 2.65
C PHE A 458 -22.43 3.86 3.19
N THR A 459 -22.11 4.87 2.35
CA THR A 459 -22.36 6.28 2.69
C THR A 459 -23.86 6.60 2.79
N SER A 460 -24.75 5.76 2.25
CA SER A 460 -26.20 5.98 2.36
C SER A 460 -26.71 6.04 3.81
N THR A 461 -27.55 7.03 4.10
CA THR A 461 -28.25 7.16 5.40
C THR A 461 -29.10 5.95 5.75
N SER A 462 -29.68 5.29 4.75
CA SER A 462 -30.47 4.06 4.94
C SER A 462 -29.67 2.88 5.50
N LEU A 463 -28.34 2.93 5.35
CA LEU A 463 -27.39 1.93 5.88
C LEU A 463 -26.59 2.46 7.07
N GLY A 464 -26.98 3.64 7.62
CA GLY A 464 -26.32 4.28 8.75
C GLY A 464 -25.13 5.17 8.41
N GLY A 465 -24.87 5.45 7.13
CA GLY A 465 -23.89 6.44 6.69
C GLY A 465 -24.39 7.89 6.81
N ILE A 466 -23.53 8.85 6.48
CA ILE A 466 -23.83 10.28 6.64
C ILE A 466 -24.76 10.85 5.55
N GLY A 467 -24.93 10.14 4.44
CA GLY A 467 -25.65 10.61 3.26
C GLY A 467 -24.72 11.14 2.17
N TYR A 468 -25.29 11.33 0.98
CA TYR A 468 -24.60 11.90 -0.17
C TYR A 468 -24.81 13.41 -0.25
N ALA A 469 -24.00 14.09 -1.05
CA ALA A 469 -24.23 15.49 -1.40
C ALA A 469 -25.62 15.68 -2.04
N GLU A 470 -26.16 16.90 -1.96
CA GLU A 470 -27.47 17.22 -2.51
C GLU A 470 -27.54 16.87 -4.02
N GLY A 471 -28.64 16.23 -4.43
CA GLY A 471 -28.83 15.77 -5.80
C GLY A 471 -28.04 14.50 -6.20
N VAL A 472 -27.13 14.00 -5.34
CA VAL A 472 -26.36 12.79 -5.60
C VAL A 472 -27.13 11.55 -5.11
N THR A 473 -27.26 10.55 -5.97
CA THR A 473 -27.85 9.24 -5.65
C THR A 473 -26.77 8.22 -5.32
N MET A 474 -27.15 7.11 -4.67
CA MET A 474 -26.25 5.97 -4.47
C MET A 474 -25.65 5.48 -5.79
N ALA A 475 -26.45 5.39 -6.87
CA ALA A 475 -25.98 4.92 -8.16
C ALA A 475 -24.92 5.85 -8.77
N SER A 476 -25.16 7.17 -8.73
CA SER A 476 -24.19 8.15 -9.21
C SER A 476 -22.93 8.20 -8.35
N GLN A 477 -23.05 8.03 -7.02
CA GLN A 477 -21.88 7.95 -6.15
C GLN A 477 -21.05 6.70 -6.45
N VAL A 478 -21.68 5.52 -6.55
CA VAL A 478 -20.98 4.28 -6.93
C VAL A 478 -20.28 4.43 -8.29
N TRP A 479 -20.93 5.08 -9.26
CA TRP A 479 -20.31 5.36 -10.56
C TRP A 479 -19.09 6.27 -10.46
N ALA A 480 -19.13 7.30 -9.62
CA ALA A 480 -17.97 8.16 -9.33
C ALA A 480 -16.81 7.35 -8.72
N GLN A 481 -17.10 6.47 -7.75
CA GLN A 481 -16.10 5.58 -7.17
C GLN A 481 -15.47 4.66 -8.22
N VAL A 482 -16.29 4.02 -9.07
CA VAL A 482 -15.81 3.14 -10.14
C VAL A 482 -14.93 3.92 -11.12
N THR A 483 -15.31 5.14 -11.47
CA THR A 483 -14.54 6.01 -12.36
C THR A 483 -13.16 6.33 -11.77
N ALA A 484 -13.11 6.72 -10.48
CA ALA A 484 -11.86 6.97 -9.77
C ALA A 484 -10.95 5.74 -9.71
N VAL A 485 -11.52 4.57 -9.39
CA VAL A 485 -10.81 3.29 -9.38
C VAL A 485 -10.21 2.99 -10.75
N LEU A 486 -10.98 3.14 -11.83
CA LEU A 486 -10.50 2.86 -13.19
C LEU A 486 -9.39 3.82 -13.62
N ILE A 487 -9.53 5.12 -13.33
CA ILE A 487 -8.49 6.11 -13.60
C ILE A 487 -7.19 5.69 -12.90
N THR A 488 -7.25 5.35 -11.61
CA THR A 488 -6.06 4.99 -10.85
C THR A 488 -5.45 3.66 -11.28
N ILE A 489 -6.26 2.65 -11.65
CA ILE A 489 -5.76 1.39 -12.21
C ILE A 489 -4.98 1.64 -13.49
N VAL A 490 -5.53 2.43 -14.41
CA VAL A 490 -4.88 2.74 -15.69
C VAL A 490 -3.64 3.59 -15.48
N TRP A 491 -3.75 4.66 -14.69
CA TRP A 491 -2.64 5.59 -14.44
C TRP A 491 -1.46 4.90 -13.76
N SER A 492 -1.72 4.27 -12.60
CA SER A 492 -0.69 3.55 -11.85
C SER A 492 -0.10 2.40 -12.67
N GLY A 493 -0.95 1.63 -13.37
CA GLY A 493 -0.50 0.53 -14.20
C GLY A 493 0.46 0.97 -15.30
N VAL A 494 0.09 2.00 -16.06
CA VAL A 494 0.93 2.54 -17.15
C VAL A 494 2.23 3.13 -16.62
N VAL A 495 2.15 3.98 -15.58
CA VAL A 495 3.35 4.59 -14.98
C VAL A 495 4.27 3.53 -14.40
N SER A 496 3.74 2.53 -13.70
CA SER A 496 4.55 1.43 -13.18
C SER A 496 5.23 0.63 -14.29
N ILE A 497 4.55 0.31 -15.39
CA ILE A 497 5.17 -0.40 -16.52
C ILE A 497 6.35 0.40 -17.07
N ILE A 498 6.14 1.69 -17.30
CA ILE A 498 7.18 2.59 -17.83
C ILE A 498 8.33 2.71 -16.84
N ALA A 499 8.04 2.98 -15.55
CA ALA A 499 9.04 3.14 -14.51
C ALA A 499 9.89 1.88 -14.34
N PHE A 500 9.27 0.70 -14.21
CA PHE A 500 10.02 -0.56 -14.12
C PHE A 500 10.86 -0.83 -15.37
N LYS A 501 10.38 -0.48 -16.58
CA LYS A 501 11.19 -0.62 -17.80
C LYS A 501 12.39 0.32 -17.83
N ILE A 502 12.22 1.57 -17.45
CA ILE A 502 13.33 2.53 -17.34
C ILE A 502 14.37 2.02 -16.34
N VAL A 503 13.93 1.57 -15.17
CA VAL A 503 14.82 1.02 -14.14
C VAL A 503 15.54 -0.24 -14.62
N ASP A 504 14.85 -1.14 -15.32
CA ASP A 504 15.45 -2.36 -15.87
C ASP A 504 16.56 -2.05 -16.88
N LEU A 505 16.38 -1.01 -17.71
CA LEU A 505 17.38 -0.57 -18.68
C LEU A 505 18.60 0.10 -18.04
N ILE A 506 18.44 0.77 -16.90
CA ILE A 506 19.53 1.52 -16.25
C ILE A 506 20.33 0.65 -15.29
N VAL A 507 19.66 -0.05 -14.37
CA VAL A 507 20.32 -0.83 -13.31
C VAL A 507 19.95 -2.32 -13.32
N GLY A 508 18.94 -2.71 -14.09
CA GLY A 508 18.34 -4.05 -14.06
C GLY A 508 17.49 -4.27 -12.81
N LEU A 509 16.35 -4.96 -12.96
CA LEU A 509 15.43 -5.17 -11.83
C LEU A 509 15.90 -6.25 -10.86
N ARG A 510 16.39 -7.38 -11.39
CA ARG A 510 16.59 -8.60 -10.62
C ARG A 510 18.07 -8.86 -10.30
N PRO A 511 18.42 -9.31 -9.09
CA PRO A 511 19.76 -9.80 -8.77
C PRO A 511 20.10 -11.09 -9.54
N SER A 512 21.36 -11.53 -9.47
CA SER A 512 21.74 -12.85 -10.00
C SER A 512 21.07 -13.97 -9.20
N VAL A 513 20.97 -15.16 -9.80
CA VAL A 513 20.38 -16.33 -9.14
C VAL A 513 21.20 -16.72 -7.90
N GLU A 514 22.52 -16.56 -7.96
CA GLU A 514 23.44 -16.82 -6.86
C GLU A 514 23.18 -15.86 -5.69
N ALA A 515 23.04 -14.56 -5.95
CA ALA A 515 22.72 -13.57 -4.93
C ALA A 515 21.33 -13.80 -4.32
N GLU A 516 20.34 -14.17 -5.13
CA GLU A 516 19.02 -14.54 -4.62
C GLU A 516 19.06 -15.80 -3.73
N ARG A 517 19.97 -16.74 -4.02
CA ARG A 517 20.19 -17.96 -3.22
C ARG A 517 20.96 -17.68 -1.93
N GLU A 518 21.99 -16.84 -1.98
CA GLU A 518 22.76 -16.40 -0.80
C GLU A 518 21.89 -15.56 0.16
N GLY A 519 21.07 -14.67 -0.40
CA GLY A 519 20.21 -13.75 0.36
C GLY A 519 20.67 -12.31 0.21
N LEU A 520 19.71 -11.39 0.06
CA LEU A 520 20.00 -10.00 -0.25
C LEU A 520 20.62 -9.25 0.92
N ASP A 521 20.49 -9.75 2.15
CA ASP A 521 21.16 -9.19 3.33
C ASP A 521 22.68 -9.23 3.11
N LEU A 522 23.22 -10.40 2.78
CA LEU A 522 24.65 -10.55 2.50
C LEU A 522 25.05 -9.95 1.15
N SER A 523 24.37 -10.32 0.07
CA SER A 523 24.84 -9.97 -1.28
C SER A 523 24.71 -8.49 -1.63
N TYR A 524 23.81 -7.73 -0.98
CA TYR A 524 23.59 -6.31 -1.25
C TYR A 524 23.86 -5.38 -0.06
N HIS A 525 23.84 -5.89 1.17
CA HIS A 525 24.08 -5.08 2.38
C HIS A 525 25.32 -5.52 3.17
N GLY A 526 25.93 -6.68 2.86
CA GLY A 526 27.16 -7.14 3.51
C GLY A 526 26.99 -7.53 4.98
N GLU A 527 25.75 -7.70 5.42
CA GLU A 527 25.37 -7.91 6.82
C GLU A 527 24.38 -9.08 6.93
N VAL A 528 24.22 -9.62 8.13
CA VAL A 528 23.22 -10.67 8.42
C VAL A 528 22.28 -10.18 9.51
N ALA A 529 20.99 -10.46 9.36
CA ALA A 529 19.99 -10.05 10.35
C ALA A 529 20.15 -10.77 11.70
N TYR A 530 20.70 -11.98 11.72
CA TYR A 530 20.81 -12.82 12.90
C TYR A 530 22.19 -13.44 13.01
N HIS A 531 22.79 -13.35 14.20
CA HIS A 531 23.94 -14.15 14.60
C HIS A 531 23.44 -15.24 15.56
N SER A 532 23.76 -16.50 15.24
CA SER A 532 23.43 -17.68 16.05
C SER A 532 24.58 -18.08 16.95
#